data_AF-A0A1E5RGJ3-F1
#
_entry.id   AF-A0A1E5RGJ3-F1
#
_cell.length_a   1.000
_cell.length_b   1.000
_cell.length_c   1.000
_cell.angle_alpha   90.00
_cell.angle_beta   90.00
_cell.angle_gamma   90.00
#
_symmetry.space_group_name_H-M   'P 1'
#
loop_
_entity.id
_entity.type
_entity.pdbx_description
1 polymer ?
#
loop_
_entity_poly.entity_id
_entity_poly.type
_entity_poly.pdbx_seq_one_letter_code
_entity_poly.pdbx_strand_id
1 'polypeptide(L)'
;MLHKKSVLNQASITSLRIIRNQCSAKALRPAFCTKHGDTSKHGHTNHHEEHILSNHDGGNLVLKNTGFHFESTKSNDTGKLDLLEKELQKVDEFNKNFNNYNYEFTRLPPNFADNQFVPINKGLQDELQNILGCFDQSPIKYAFGYGSGVFEQKGYSNSKEEKPQIDMIFGVMHPNHWHALNMRANPNHYSSLKYFGSEFVAKFQEIGAGIYFNPFADINGHQVKYGVVSMERLLKDLATWDSFYLAGRLQKPVKVLKNDLRVQYWNQLNLKAAATISKHITLTKNNGVFDEFKFYENLTGLSYLGDIRYKIGAENPKKIQNIVSKNLENFRYYYKPVLKDVFENTSTHLPKGYTLENYAQKLESTIAINSLQQTLKGIFTAGIAKSLKYAWLKKMKAMKKQ
;
A
#
# COMPACT_ATOMS: atom_id res chain seq x y z
N MET A 1 -40.30 -1.25 -5.64
CA MET A 1 -39.08 -0.50 -5.24
C MET A 1 -37.78 -1.32 -5.28
N LEU A 2 -37.82 -2.67 -5.30
CA LEU A 2 -36.61 -3.52 -5.33
C LEU A 2 -36.01 -3.77 -6.72
N HIS A 3 -36.78 -3.60 -7.80
CA HIS A 3 -36.30 -3.83 -9.18
C HIS A 3 -35.49 -2.68 -9.81
N LYS A 4 -35.60 -1.43 -9.33
CA LYS A 4 -34.80 -0.30 -9.87
C LYS A 4 -33.33 -0.34 -9.43
N LYS A 5 -33.00 -1.05 -8.34
CA LYS A 5 -31.61 -1.17 -7.83
C LYS A 5 -30.76 -2.20 -8.61
N SER A 6 -31.35 -3.19 -9.26
CA SER A 6 -30.57 -4.17 -10.06
C SER A 6 -30.22 -3.64 -11.46
N VAL A 7 -31.08 -2.80 -12.06
CA VAL A 7 -30.88 -2.23 -13.41
C VAL A 7 -29.72 -1.22 -13.43
N LEU A 8 -29.57 -0.39 -12.40
CA LEU A 8 -28.41 0.51 -12.23
C LEU A 8 -27.09 -0.25 -12.01
N ASN A 9 -27.17 -1.46 -11.45
CA ASN A 9 -26.01 -2.31 -11.19
C ASN A 9 -25.49 -3.00 -12.46
N GLN A 10 -26.38 -3.31 -13.42
CA GLN A 10 -25.96 -3.72 -14.76
C GLN A 10 -25.37 -2.55 -15.56
N ALA A 11 -25.82 -1.32 -15.37
CA ALA A 11 -25.29 -0.15 -16.07
C ALA A 11 -23.81 0.13 -15.70
N SER A 12 -23.43 0.09 -14.42
CA SER A 12 -22.02 0.27 -13.99
C SER A 12 -21.08 -0.84 -14.51
N ILE A 13 -21.57 -2.08 -14.60
CA ILE A 13 -20.81 -3.20 -15.18
C ILE A 13 -20.76 -3.12 -16.71
N THR A 14 -21.76 -2.49 -17.35
CA THR A 14 -21.82 -2.29 -18.80
C THR A 14 -20.93 -1.12 -19.24
N SER A 15 -20.83 -0.03 -18.47
CA SER A 15 -19.88 1.06 -18.74
C SER A 15 -18.43 0.58 -18.70
N LEU A 16 -18.09 -0.35 -17.79
CA LEU A 16 -16.78 -1.03 -17.77
C LEU A 16 -16.57 -2.01 -18.94
N ARG A 17 -17.64 -2.54 -19.54
CA ARG A 17 -17.61 -3.42 -20.72
C ARG A 17 -17.38 -2.64 -22.02
N ILE A 18 -17.95 -1.43 -22.14
CA ILE A 18 -17.80 -0.56 -23.31
C ILE A 18 -16.35 -0.08 -23.47
N ILE A 19 -15.62 0.09 -22.36
CA ILE A 19 -14.18 0.43 -22.36
C ILE A 19 -13.33 -0.71 -22.98
N ARG A 20 -13.78 -1.96 -22.92
CA ARG A 20 -13.00 -3.12 -23.40
C ARG A 20 -13.24 -3.47 -24.88
N ASN A 21 -14.42 -3.21 -25.42
CA ASN A 21 -14.76 -3.61 -26.79
C ASN A 21 -14.22 -2.69 -27.90
N GLN A 22 -13.62 -1.55 -27.56
CA GLN A 22 -12.96 -0.69 -28.57
C GLN A 22 -11.44 -0.89 -28.68
N CYS A 23 -10.84 -1.69 -27.81
CA CYS A 23 -9.41 -2.04 -27.88
C CYS A 23 -9.15 -3.43 -28.49
N SER A 24 -10.14 -4.09 -29.08
CA SER A 24 -9.97 -5.38 -29.77
C SER A 24 -10.55 -5.34 -31.18
N ALA A 25 -9.85 -4.62 -32.07
CA ALA A 25 -10.09 -4.69 -33.50
C ALA A 25 -8.78 -4.44 -34.26
N LYS A 26 -7.92 -5.47 -34.30
CA LYS A 26 -7.02 -5.80 -35.43
C LYS A 26 -6.18 -7.02 -35.07
N ALA A 27 -6.79 -8.21 -35.17
CA ALA A 27 -6.05 -9.44 -35.43
C ALA A 27 -6.22 -9.76 -36.91
N LEU A 28 -5.31 -9.24 -37.74
CA LEU A 28 -5.14 -9.72 -39.11
C LEU A 28 -4.49 -11.11 -39.03
N ARG A 29 -5.20 -12.12 -39.52
CA ARG A 29 -4.59 -13.41 -39.90
C ARG A 29 -3.61 -13.18 -41.06
N PRO A 30 -2.62 -14.06 -41.24
CA PRO A 30 -2.67 -14.86 -42.44
C PRO A 30 -2.39 -16.35 -42.21
N ALA A 31 -2.77 -17.11 -43.24
CA ALA A 31 -2.83 -18.55 -43.30
C ALA A 31 -1.47 -19.22 -43.62
N PHE A 32 -1.37 -20.49 -43.19
CA PHE A 32 -0.64 -21.64 -43.76
C PHE A 32 0.47 -21.41 -44.81
N CYS A 33 1.66 -21.94 -44.52
CA CYS A 33 2.34 -22.87 -45.43
C CYS A 33 3.33 -23.77 -44.66
N THR A 34 3.24 -25.08 -44.90
CA THR A 34 4.07 -26.18 -44.38
C THR A 34 5.37 -26.35 -45.17
N LYS A 35 6.49 -26.72 -44.52
CA LYS A 35 7.31 -27.92 -44.86
C LYS A 35 8.55 -28.10 -43.95
N HIS A 36 8.88 -29.37 -43.78
CA HIS A 36 9.99 -30.06 -43.10
C HIS A 36 11.42 -29.49 -43.26
N GLY A 37 12.32 -29.88 -42.35
CA GLY A 37 13.74 -30.07 -42.68
C GLY A 37 14.71 -30.05 -41.49
N ASP A 38 15.36 -31.18 -41.26
CA ASP A 38 16.38 -31.50 -40.26
C ASP A 38 17.73 -30.73 -40.33
N THR A 39 18.51 -30.88 -39.23
CA THR A 39 19.98 -31.00 -39.13
C THR A 39 20.95 -29.79 -39.11
N SER A 40 21.69 -29.75 -37.98
CA SER A 40 23.17 -29.67 -37.83
C SER A 40 23.97 -28.35 -37.97
N LYS A 41 24.78 -28.13 -36.91
CA LYS A 41 26.20 -27.68 -36.80
C LYS A 41 26.77 -26.62 -37.77
N HIS A 42 27.27 -25.54 -37.16
CA HIS A 42 28.57 -24.84 -37.33
C HIS A 42 28.37 -23.39 -36.81
N GLY A 43 29.21 -22.79 -35.98
CA GLY A 43 30.67 -22.84 -35.94
C GLY A 43 31.23 -21.72 -36.81
N HIS A 44 31.23 -20.46 -36.33
CA HIS A 44 32.24 -19.48 -36.71
C HIS A 44 32.27 -18.27 -35.76
N THR A 45 33.46 -18.07 -35.21
CA THR A 45 34.01 -16.88 -34.57
C THR A 45 34.17 -15.73 -35.56
N ASN A 46 34.01 -14.49 -35.09
CA ASN A 46 34.88 -13.39 -35.50
C ASN A 46 34.96 -12.31 -34.42
N HIS A 47 36.19 -11.94 -34.12
CA HIS A 47 36.63 -10.84 -33.27
C HIS A 47 36.20 -9.48 -33.84
N HIS A 48 35.94 -8.49 -32.98
CA HIS A 48 36.80 -7.32 -32.84
C HIS A 48 36.41 -6.47 -31.61
N GLU A 49 37.46 -5.94 -31.00
CA GLU A 49 37.53 -5.14 -29.78
C GLU A 49 36.77 -3.82 -29.89
N GLU A 50 36.31 -3.28 -28.75
CA GLU A 50 36.50 -1.85 -28.51
C GLU A 50 36.49 -1.47 -27.03
N HIS A 51 37.25 -0.40 -26.78
CA HIS A 51 37.87 0.03 -25.55
C HIS A 51 36.94 0.48 -24.41
N ILE A 52 37.46 0.26 -23.20
CA ILE A 52 37.11 0.96 -21.96
C ILE A 52 37.52 2.44 -22.07
N LEU A 53 36.57 3.36 -21.82
CA LEU A 53 36.87 4.70 -21.33
C LEU A 53 35.84 5.11 -20.28
N SER A 54 36.35 5.32 -19.07
CA SER A 54 35.71 6.05 -17.98
C SER A 54 35.43 7.50 -18.37
N ASN A 55 34.31 8.07 -17.93
CA ASN A 55 34.30 9.42 -17.37
C ASN A 55 33.08 9.66 -16.48
N HIS A 56 33.39 10.22 -15.31
CA HIS A 56 32.48 10.99 -14.47
C HIS A 56 31.90 12.14 -15.27
N ASP A 57 30.59 12.40 -15.14
CA ASP A 57 30.10 13.75 -14.88
C ASP A 57 28.64 13.73 -14.42
N GLY A 58 28.38 14.53 -13.38
CA GLY A 58 27.04 14.80 -12.88
C GLY A 58 26.25 15.66 -13.87
N GLY A 59 25.04 15.23 -14.18
CA GLY A 59 24.13 15.98 -15.04
C GLY A 59 22.71 15.98 -14.48
N ASN A 60 22.25 17.15 -14.05
CA ASN A 60 20.85 17.45 -13.78
C ASN A 60 19.99 17.09 -15.00
N LEU A 61 18.98 16.23 -14.80
CA LEU A 61 17.91 16.03 -15.78
C LEU A 61 16.98 17.26 -15.74
N VAL A 62 17.30 18.26 -16.55
CA VAL A 62 16.36 19.31 -16.96
C VAL A 62 15.50 18.72 -18.07
N LEU A 63 14.23 18.43 -17.79
CA LEU A 63 13.25 18.09 -18.83
C LEU A 63 12.94 19.34 -19.64
N LYS A 64 13.77 19.63 -20.65
CA LYS A 64 13.37 20.47 -21.79
C LYS A 64 12.51 19.62 -22.71
N ASN A 65 11.22 19.94 -22.75
CA ASN A 65 10.28 19.78 -23.87
C ASN A 65 10.74 18.83 -25.00
N THR A 66 10.77 17.52 -24.75
CA THR A 66 10.81 16.52 -25.82
C THR A 66 9.39 16.16 -26.18
N GLY A 67 8.94 16.64 -27.35
CA GLY A 67 7.61 16.40 -27.88
C GLY A 67 7.33 14.90 -28.03
N PHE A 68 6.30 14.43 -27.34
CA PHE A 68 5.58 13.23 -27.71
C PHE A 68 4.79 13.53 -28.98
N HIS A 69 5.34 13.16 -30.15
CA HIS A 69 4.54 13.13 -31.38
C HIS A 69 3.74 11.82 -31.41
N PHE A 70 2.42 11.93 -31.33
CA PHE A 70 1.51 10.87 -31.74
C PHE A 70 0.61 11.39 -32.85
N GLU A 71 0.56 10.64 -33.94
CA GLU A 71 -0.17 10.96 -35.16
C GLU A 71 -1.67 11.05 -34.85
N SER A 72 -2.24 12.25 -35.07
CA SER A 72 -3.66 12.49 -34.89
C SER A 72 -4.43 11.91 -36.06
N THR A 73 -4.97 10.70 -35.91
CA THR A 73 -6.12 10.29 -36.72
C THR A 73 -7.35 11.03 -36.22
N LYS A 74 -7.71 12.12 -36.89
CA LYS A 74 -8.99 12.82 -36.69
C LYS A 74 -10.15 11.86 -36.98
N SER A 75 -10.89 11.46 -35.96
CA SER A 75 -12.26 10.95 -36.13
C SER A 75 -13.09 11.16 -34.87
N ASN A 76 -14.19 11.92 -34.96
CA ASN A 76 -15.44 11.94 -34.16
C ASN A 76 -15.46 11.55 -32.65
N ASP A 77 -14.35 11.63 -31.91
CA ASP A 77 -14.22 11.06 -30.55
C ASP A 77 -14.60 12.02 -29.40
N THR A 78 -14.88 13.30 -29.69
CA THR A 78 -15.16 14.31 -28.65
C THR A 78 -16.37 13.95 -27.79
N GLY A 79 -17.49 13.56 -28.40
CA GLY A 79 -18.70 13.18 -27.66
C GLY A 79 -18.54 11.91 -26.81
N LYS A 80 -17.59 11.04 -27.18
CA LYS A 80 -17.31 9.79 -26.47
C LYS A 80 -16.37 10.00 -25.29
N LEU A 81 -15.41 10.92 -25.42
CA LEU A 81 -14.55 11.38 -24.33
C LEU A 81 -15.38 12.14 -23.27
N ASP A 82 -16.25 13.05 -23.69
CA ASP A 82 -17.15 13.79 -22.79
C ASP A 82 -18.08 12.85 -22.00
N LEU A 83 -18.58 11.79 -22.66
CA LEU A 83 -19.40 10.77 -22.01
C LEU A 83 -18.59 9.97 -20.99
N LEU A 84 -17.35 9.59 -21.33
CA LEU A 84 -16.46 8.84 -20.43
C LEU A 84 -16.14 9.67 -19.18
N GLU A 85 -15.84 10.96 -19.36
CA GLU A 85 -15.58 11.89 -18.26
C GLU A 85 -16.80 12.04 -17.34
N LYS A 86 -17.99 12.22 -17.91
CA LYS A 86 -19.25 12.27 -17.14
C LYS A 86 -19.50 10.99 -16.34
N GLU A 87 -19.19 9.82 -16.91
CA GLU A 87 -19.33 8.54 -16.20
C GLU A 87 -18.29 8.39 -15.07
N LEU A 88 -17.04 8.82 -15.28
CA LEU A 88 -16.01 8.84 -14.23
C LEU A 88 -16.41 9.78 -13.07
N GLN A 89 -16.94 10.96 -13.38
CA GLN A 89 -17.45 11.90 -12.38
C GLN A 89 -18.60 11.31 -11.56
N LYS A 90 -19.55 10.61 -12.20
CA LYS A 90 -20.64 9.90 -11.50
C LYS A 90 -20.13 8.81 -10.58
N VAL A 91 -19.11 8.06 -11.00
CA VAL A 91 -18.48 7.02 -10.16
C VAL A 91 -17.77 7.65 -8.96
N ASP A 92 -17.06 8.77 -9.16
CA ASP A 92 -16.41 9.51 -8.06
C ASP A 92 -17.44 10.07 -7.07
N GLU A 93 -18.57 10.60 -7.56
CA GLU A 93 -19.67 11.09 -6.73
C GLU A 93 -20.37 9.95 -5.96
N PHE A 94 -20.61 8.81 -6.63
CA PHE A 94 -21.14 7.61 -5.99
C PHE A 94 -20.21 7.14 -4.86
N ASN A 95 -18.91 7.06 -5.11
CA ASN A 95 -17.92 6.64 -4.12
C ASN A 95 -17.83 7.58 -2.93
N LYS A 96 -18.02 8.90 -3.12
CA LYS A 96 -18.10 9.87 -2.02
C LYS A 96 -19.31 9.65 -1.13
N ASN A 97 -20.43 9.20 -1.71
CA ASN A 97 -21.70 8.99 -1.00
C ASN A 97 -21.88 7.54 -0.51
N PHE A 98 -21.02 6.62 -0.93
CA PHE A 98 -21.09 5.21 -0.59
C PHE A 98 -20.59 4.96 0.84
N ASN A 99 -21.50 4.97 1.80
CA ASN A 99 -21.17 4.80 3.23
C ASN A 99 -21.08 3.33 3.67
N ASN A 100 -21.37 2.36 2.79
CA ASN A 100 -21.36 0.94 3.15
C ASN A 100 -20.00 0.30 2.85
N TYR A 101 -19.00 0.61 3.66
CA TYR A 101 -17.66 0.02 3.53
C TYR A 101 -17.61 -1.50 3.80
N ASN A 102 -18.69 -2.08 4.34
CA ASN A 102 -18.83 -3.52 4.56
C ASN A 102 -19.46 -4.26 3.36
N TYR A 103 -19.76 -3.57 2.26
CA TYR A 103 -20.35 -4.19 1.07
C TYR A 103 -19.54 -5.41 0.60
N GLU A 104 -20.20 -6.55 0.44
CA GLU A 104 -19.53 -7.79 0.04
C GLU A 104 -19.41 -7.87 -1.49
N PHE A 105 -18.18 -7.83 -1.99
CA PHE A 105 -17.89 -8.04 -3.39
C PHE A 105 -17.78 -9.54 -3.68
N THR A 106 -18.55 -10.03 -4.65
CA THR A 106 -18.38 -11.40 -5.17
C THR A 106 -17.23 -11.47 -6.19
N ARG A 107 -16.99 -10.38 -6.90
CA ARG A 107 -15.85 -10.20 -7.82
C ARG A 107 -15.57 -8.71 -8.04
N LEU A 108 -14.31 -8.39 -8.29
CA LEU A 108 -13.90 -7.09 -8.82
C LEU A 108 -13.70 -7.19 -10.34
N PRO A 109 -13.70 -6.06 -11.08
CA PRO A 109 -13.33 -6.07 -12.49
C PRO A 109 -11.95 -6.71 -12.70
N PRO A 110 -11.71 -7.39 -13.84
CA PRO A 110 -10.41 -7.98 -14.11
C PRO A 110 -9.29 -6.96 -14.01
N ASN A 111 -8.22 -7.32 -13.32
CA ASN A 111 -7.04 -6.53 -13.04
C ASN A 111 -7.27 -5.23 -12.23
N PHE A 112 -8.46 -5.05 -11.65
CA PHE A 112 -8.73 -3.90 -10.80
C PHE A 112 -7.81 -3.95 -9.58
N ALA A 113 -7.11 -2.85 -9.32
CA ALA A 113 -6.22 -2.72 -8.17
C ALA A 113 -5.07 -3.74 -8.10
N ASP A 114 -4.68 -4.36 -9.22
CA ASP A 114 -3.56 -5.32 -9.27
C ASP A 114 -2.21 -4.70 -8.89
N ASN A 115 -2.09 -3.36 -9.03
CA ASN A 115 -0.95 -2.58 -8.54
C ASN A 115 -0.67 -2.79 -7.05
N GLN A 116 -1.65 -3.30 -6.28
CA GLN A 116 -1.48 -3.55 -4.85
C GLN A 116 -0.69 -4.82 -4.53
N PHE A 117 -0.53 -5.74 -5.49
CA PHE A 117 0.20 -7.00 -5.30
C PHE A 117 1.70 -6.84 -5.63
N VAL A 118 2.38 -6.03 -4.83
CA VAL A 118 3.81 -5.72 -5.03
C VAL A 118 4.66 -7.01 -5.03
N PRO A 119 5.45 -7.26 -6.09
CA PRO A 119 6.32 -8.42 -6.16
C PRO A 119 7.51 -8.28 -5.19
N ILE A 120 7.98 -9.40 -4.65
CA ILE A 120 9.19 -9.51 -3.82
C ILE A 120 9.95 -10.77 -4.23
N ASN A 121 11.17 -10.94 -3.72
CA ASN A 121 11.93 -12.17 -3.94
C ASN A 121 11.15 -13.41 -3.48
N LYS A 122 11.19 -14.48 -4.27
CA LYS A 122 10.44 -15.73 -4.01
C LYS A 122 10.78 -16.36 -2.65
N GLY A 123 12.06 -16.40 -2.26
CA GLY A 123 12.48 -16.95 -0.97
C GLY A 123 11.87 -16.16 0.20
N LEU A 124 11.92 -14.83 0.15
CA LEU A 124 11.27 -13.98 1.15
C LEU A 124 9.74 -14.16 1.16
N GLN A 125 9.12 -14.34 -0.02
CA GLN A 125 7.69 -14.63 -0.09
C GLN A 125 7.35 -15.96 0.60
N ASP A 126 8.14 -17.00 0.38
CA ASP A 126 7.95 -18.32 0.99
C ASP A 126 8.17 -18.24 2.52
N GLU A 127 9.19 -17.51 2.98
CA GLU A 127 9.41 -17.22 4.41
C GLU A 127 8.19 -16.54 5.06
N LEU A 128 7.65 -15.50 4.42
CA LEU A 128 6.47 -14.78 4.93
C LEU A 128 5.21 -15.65 4.96
N GLN A 129 5.04 -16.55 3.98
CA GLN A 129 3.93 -17.49 3.98
C GLN A 129 4.09 -18.55 5.08
N ASN A 130 5.31 -19.04 5.33
CA ASN A 130 5.58 -19.97 6.43
C ASN A 130 5.30 -19.34 7.80
N ILE A 131 5.63 -18.05 7.98
CA ILE A 131 5.26 -17.30 9.19
C ILE A 131 3.74 -17.18 9.32
N LEU A 132 3.03 -16.93 8.22
CA LEU A 132 1.56 -16.84 8.22
C LEU A 132 0.92 -18.19 8.59
N GLY A 133 1.51 -19.32 8.18
CA GLY A 133 1.06 -20.67 8.51
C GLY A 133 1.06 -21.00 10.01
N CYS A 134 1.89 -20.33 10.82
CA CYS A 134 1.84 -20.46 12.29
C CYS A 134 0.52 -19.96 12.91
N PHE A 135 -0.34 -19.32 12.12
CA PHE A 135 -1.66 -18.83 12.53
C PHE A 135 -2.81 -19.61 11.88
N ASP A 136 -2.58 -20.79 11.28
CA ASP A 136 -3.61 -21.55 10.56
C ASP A 136 -4.84 -21.87 11.40
N GLN A 137 -4.66 -22.08 12.70
CA GLN A 137 -5.77 -22.32 13.64
C GLN A 137 -6.59 -21.05 13.95
N SER A 138 -6.09 -19.86 13.63
CA SER A 138 -6.70 -18.57 13.95
C SER A 138 -7.11 -17.84 12.66
N PRO A 139 -8.40 -17.83 12.27
CA PRO A 139 -8.82 -17.38 10.94
C PRO A 139 -8.46 -15.91 10.62
N ILE A 140 -7.51 -15.73 9.70
CA ILE A 140 -7.14 -14.42 9.14
C ILE A 140 -7.91 -14.21 7.83
N LYS A 141 -8.53 -13.04 7.64
CA LYS A 141 -9.22 -12.68 6.39
C LYS A 141 -8.35 -11.86 5.44
N TYR A 142 -7.58 -10.93 5.99
CA TYR A 142 -6.64 -10.10 5.23
C TYR A 142 -5.29 -10.08 5.95
N ALA A 143 -4.19 -10.14 5.21
CA ALA A 143 -2.85 -10.09 5.79
C ALA A 143 -1.89 -9.34 4.88
N PHE A 144 -1.06 -8.48 5.47
CA PHE A 144 0.07 -7.88 4.76
C PHE A 144 1.31 -7.77 5.64
N GLY A 145 2.47 -7.98 5.01
CA GLY A 145 3.79 -7.77 5.58
C GLY A 145 4.38 -6.43 5.13
N TYR A 146 5.18 -5.82 6.00
CA TYR A 146 5.70 -4.49 5.75
C TYR A 146 6.98 -4.19 6.55
N GLY A 147 7.59 -3.03 6.27
CA GLY A 147 8.73 -2.54 7.07
C GLY A 147 10.07 -3.08 6.55
N SER A 148 11.14 -2.86 7.31
CA SER A 148 12.51 -3.17 6.86
C SER A 148 12.78 -4.67 6.66
N GLY A 149 11.98 -5.54 7.30
CA GLY A 149 12.07 -6.99 7.11
C GLY A 149 11.38 -7.50 5.84
N VAL A 150 10.60 -6.67 5.16
CA VAL A 150 9.92 -7.02 3.89
C VAL A 150 10.46 -6.19 2.72
N PHE A 151 10.80 -4.93 2.99
CA PHE A 151 11.38 -4.00 2.02
C PHE A 151 12.59 -3.30 2.64
N GLU A 152 13.77 -3.46 2.07
CA GLU A 152 15.04 -3.01 2.66
C GLU A 152 15.07 -1.48 2.99
N GLN A 153 15.74 -1.09 4.09
CA GLN A 153 15.91 0.32 4.53
C GLN A 153 17.40 0.71 4.69
N LYS A 154 17.77 2.00 4.65
CA LYS A 154 19.18 2.46 4.63
C LYS A 154 19.82 2.23 5.99
N GLY A 155 21.00 1.61 6.01
CA GLY A 155 21.79 1.35 7.22
C GLY A 155 21.51 0.02 7.92
N TYR A 156 20.84 -0.94 7.25
CA TYR A 156 21.02 -2.35 7.57
C TYR A 156 22.22 -2.81 6.75
N SER A 157 23.39 -2.86 7.37
CA SER A 157 24.54 -3.56 6.81
C SER A 157 24.17 -5.03 6.63
N ASN A 158 24.69 -5.68 5.59
CA ASN A 158 24.69 -7.13 5.39
C ASN A 158 25.51 -7.88 6.46
N SER A 159 25.50 -7.42 7.71
CA SER A 159 25.98 -8.18 8.85
C SER A 159 24.99 -9.34 9.04
N LYS A 160 25.42 -10.54 8.67
CA LYS A 160 24.68 -11.81 8.72
C LYS A 160 24.06 -12.16 10.09
N GLU A 161 24.28 -11.36 11.12
CA GLU A 161 23.98 -11.69 12.52
C GLU A 161 22.66 -11.13 13.06
N GLU A 162 22.02 -10.13 12.43
CA GLU A 162 20.72 -9.62 12.89
C GLU A 162 19.70 -9.47 11.74
N LYS A 163 18.82 -10.47 11.59
CA LYS A 163 17.66 -10.36 10.68
C LYS A 163 16.77 -9.19 11.12
N PRO A 164 16.38 -8.26 10.22
CA PRO A 164 15.45 -7.18 10.55
C PRO A 164 14.10 -7.73 11.00
N GLN A 165 13.46 -7.04 11.94
CA GLN A 165 12.10 -7.39 12.40
C GLN A 165 11.11 -7.35 11.24
N ILE A 166 10.26 -8.38 11.14
CA ILE A 166 9.17 -8.46 10.18
C ILE A 166 7.92 -7.87 10.84
N ASP A 167 7.36 -6.82 10.24
CA ASP A 167 6.10 -6.24 10.70
C ASP A 167 4.93 -6.78 9.85
N MET A 168 3.85 -7.23 10.50
CA MET A 168 2.65 -7.75 9.83
C MET A 168 1.38 -7.16 10.43
N ILE A 169 0.31 -7.10 9.63
CA ILE A 169 -1.05 -6.80 10.12
C ILE A 169 -2.00 -7.89 9.63
N PHE A 170 -2.88 -8.33 10.53
CA PHE A 170 -3.93 -9.31 10.30
C PHE A 170 -5.31 -8.66 10.49
N GLY A 171 -6.10 -8.63 9.43
CA GLY A 171 -7.52 -8.31 9.46
C GLY A 171 -8.34 -9.56 9.77
N VAL A 172 -9.14 -9.51 10.84
CA VAL A 172 -9.91 -10.65 11.37
C VAL A 172 -11.38 -10.27 11.54
N MET A 173 -12.30 -11.24 11.40
CA MET A 173 -13.74 -10.94 11.55
C MET A 173 -14.14 -10.72 13.01
N HIS A 174 -13.63 -11.57 13.91
CA HIS A 174 -14.02 -11.58 15.32
C HIS A 174 -12.77 -11.58 16.20
N PRO A 175 -12.24 -10.40 16.60
CA PRO A 175 -11.01 -10.30 17.37
C PRO A 175 -11.00 -11.11 18.66
N ASN A 176 -12.10 -11.14 19.43
CA ASN A 176 -12.19 -11.96 20.65
C ASN A 176 -11.94 -13.44 20.36
N HIS A 177 -12.68 -14.00 19.40
CA HIS A 177 -12.54 -15.42 19.03
C HIS A 177 -11.14 -15.70 18.46
N TRP A 178 -10.62 -14.81 17.62
CA TRP A 178 -9.27 -14.94 17.07
C TRP A 178 -8.21 -14.94 18.18
N HIS A 179 -8.30 -14.02 19.14
CA HIS A 179 -7.38 -13.97 20.28
C HIS A 179 -7.47 -15.21 21.15
N ALA A 180 -8.68 -15.75 21.38
CA ALA A 180 -8.86 -16.99 22.14
C ALA A 180 -8.12 -18.17 21.50
N LEU A 181 -8.25 -18.34 20.18
CA LEU A 181 -7.55 -19.38 19.43
C LEU A 181 -6.03 -19.16 19.44
N ASN A 182 -5.59 -17.93 19.16
CA ASN A 182 -4.17 -17.63 19.10
C ASN A 182 -3.50 -17.67 20.49
N MET A 183 -4.21 -17.41 21.58
CA MET A 183 -3.69 -17.59 22.94
C MET A 183 -3.48 -19.07 23.29
N ARG A 184 -4.33 -19.97 22.76
CA ARG A 184 -4.16 -21.42 22.94
C ARG A 184 -3.00 -21.96 22.12
N ALA A 185 -2.92 -21.56 20.85
CA ALA A 185 -1.86 -22.02 19.94
C ALA A 185 -0.51 -21.37 20.25
N ASN A 186 -0.50 -20.07 20.55
CA ASN A 186 0.69 -19.23 20.69
C ASN A 186 0.68 -18.40 22.00
N PRO A 187 0.58 -19.02 23.18
CA PRO A 187 0.44 -18.31 24.46
C PRO A 187 1.62 -17.38 24.78
N ASN A 188 2.81 -17.67 24.25
CA ASN A 188 4.04 -16.92 24.53
C ASN A 188 4.16 -15.62 23.72
N HIS A 189 3.32 -15.42 22.70
CA HIS A 189 3.30 -14.16 21.93
C HIS A 189 2.71 -13.00 22.73
N TYR A 190 1.81 -13.30 23.67
CA TYR A 190 1.13 -12.30 24.49
C TYR A 190 1.91 -11.96 25.74
N SER A 191 1.80 -10.71 26.19
CA SER A 191 2.23 -10.29 27.52
C SER A 191 1.33 -10.86 28.62
N SER A 192 1.55 -10.43 29.87
CA SER A 192 0.69 -10.78 31.01
C SER A 192 -0.79 -10.42 30.80
N LEU A 193 -1.11 -9.58 29.81
CA LEU A 193 -2.49 -9.27 29.44
C LEU A 193 -3.31 -10.51 29.06
N LYS A 194 -2.68 -11.61 28.64
CA LYS A 194 -3.38 -12.88 28.32
C LYS A 194 -4.12 -13.48 29.52
N TYR A 195 -3.66 -13.22 30.74
CA TYR A 195 -4.29 -13.76 31.96
C TYR A 195 -5.66 -13.14 32.26
N PHE A 196 -6.00 -12.00 31.63
CA PHE A 196 -7.35 -11.41 31.69
C PHE A 196 -8.31 -11.97 30.62
N GLY A 197 -7.84 -12.92 29.79
CA GLY A 197 -8.64 -13.56 28.75
C GLY A 197 -8.75 -12.78 27.44
N SER A 198 -9.27 -13.45 26.42
CA SER A 198 -9.39 -12.90 25.06
C SER A 198 -10.39 -11.77 24.93
N GLU A 199 -11.45 -11.78 25.75
CA GLU A 199 -12.46 -10.72 25.74
C GLU A 199 -11.86 -9.38 26.20
N PHE A 200 -11.07 -9.40 27.28
CA PHE A 200 -10.35 -8.22 27.75
C PHE A 200 -9.39 -7.71 26.67
N VAL A 201 -8.59 -8.60 26.08
CA VAL A 201 -7.65 -8.23 25.02
C VAL A 201 -8.36 -7.64 23.80
N ALA A 202 -9.52 -8.19 23.41
CA ALA A 202 -10.32 -7.65 22.32
C ALA A 202 -10.94 -6.28 22.66
N LYS A 203 -11.43 -6.06 23.88
CA LYS A 203 -11.88 -4.72 24.31
C LYS A 203 -10.73 -3.71 24.34
N PHE A 204 -9.58 -4.13 24.86
CA PHE A 204 -8.36 -3.32 24.88
C PHE A 204 -7.83 -3.05 23.47
N GLN A 205 -8.05 -3.96 22.51
CA GLN A 205 -7.73 -3.77 21.10
C GLN A 205 -8.44 -2.53 20.54
N GLU A 206 -9.68 -2.23 20.92
CA GLU A 206 -10.47 -1.15 20.30
C GLU A 206 -9.94 0.27 20.60
N ILE A 207 -9.07 0.43 21.60
CA ILE A 207 -8.44 1.71 21.93
C ILE A 207 -7.52 2.18 20.80
N GLY A 208 -7.61 3.47 20.45
CA GLY A 208 -6.82 4.10 19.40
C GLY A 208 -7.23 3.63 18.01
N ALA A 209 -6.24 3.22 17.22
CA ALA A 209 -6.43 2.70 15.87
C ALA A 209 -7.13 1.33 15.80
N GLY A 210 -7.53 0.76 16.94
CA GLY A 210 -8.19 -0.55 16.97
C GLY A 210 -7.26 -1.74 16.73
N ILE A 211 -5.94 -1.56 16.93
CA ILE A 211 -4.93 -2.60 16.64
C ILE A 211 -4.29 -3.12 17.92
N TYR A 212 -4.26 -4.44 18.10
CA TYR A 212 -3.51 -5.09 19.18
C TYR A 212 -2.21 -5.66 18.63
N PHE A 213 -1.07 -5.18 19.10
CA PHE A 213 0.24 -5.68 18.67
C PHE A 213 0.76 -6.73 19.64
N ASN A 214 1.24 -7.84 19.08
CA ASN A 214 2.16 -8.76 19.76
C ASN A 214 3.58 -8.49 19.22
N PRO A 215 4.42 -7.77 19.97
CA PRO A 215 5.79 -7.51 19.55
C PRO A 215 6.73 -8.65 19.98
N PHE A 216 7.77 -8.90 19.19
CA PHE A 216 8.84 -9.86 19.50
C PHE A 216 8.37 -11.32 19.60
N ALA A 217 7.41 -11.71 18.77
CA ALA A 217 7.10 -13.12 18.58
C ALA A 217 8.24 -13.77 17.80
N ASP A 218 8.83 -14.84 18.34
CA ASP A 218 9.83 -15.63 17.64
C ASP A 218 9.12 -16.73 16.84
N ILE A 219 9.13 -16.59 15.51
CA ILE A 219 8.44 -17.49 14.59
C ILE A 219 9.44 -17.93 13.53
N ASN A 220 9.75 -19.22 13.48
CA ASN A 220 10.71 -19.81 12.53
C ASN A 220 12.08 -19.10 12.53
N GLY A 221 12.54 -18.61 13.69
CA GLY A 221 13.81 -17.89 13.81
C GLY A 221 13.78 -16.44 13.30
N HIS A 222 12.58 -15.88 13.10
CA HIS A 222 12.37 -14.48 12.80
C HIS A 222 11.71 -13.77 13.97
N GLN A 223 12.21 -12.57 14.27
CA GLN A 223 11.51 -11.64 15.17
C GLN A 223 10.35 -11.01 14.41
N VAL A 224 9.13 -11.40 14.74
CA VAL A 224 7.89 -10.93 14.13
C VAL A 224 7.16 -10.00 15.09
N LYS A 225 6.69 -8.88 14.56
CA LYS A 225 5.71 -8.02 15.21
C LYS A 225 4.44 -8.04 14.37
N TYR A 226 3.36 -8.61 14.90
CA TYR A 226 2.09 -8.65 14.20
C TYR A 226 1.01 -7.87 14.95
N GLY A 227 0.23 -7.08 14.22
CA GLY A 227 -0.94 -6.37 14.70
C GLY A 227 -2.22 -7.07 14.27
N VAL A 228 -3.19 -7.17 15.17
CA VAL A 228 -4.52 -7.73 14.91
C VAL A 228 -5.53 -6.59 14.90
N VAL A 229 -6.40 -6.55 13.90
CA VAL A 229 -7.46 -5.55 13.75
C VAL A 229 -8.74 -6.18 13.21
N SER A 230 -9.90 -5.66 13.62
CA SER A 230 -11.17 -6.09 13.03
C SER A 230 -11.27 -5.65 11.56
N MET A 231 -11.91 -6.47 10.72
CA MET A 231 -12.19 -6.10 9.33
C MET A 231 -13.03 -4.83 9.24
N GLU A 232 -13.95 -4.62 10.17
CA GLU A 232 -14.75 -3.41 10.27
C GLU A 232 -13.87 -2.16 10.46
N ARG A 233 -12.96 -2.18 11.44
CA ARG A 233 -12.06 -1.05 11.70
C ARG A 233 -11.12 -0.79 10.52
N LEU A 234 -10.57 -1.84 9.92
CA LEU A 234 -9.70 -1.71 8.74
C LEU A 234 -10.42 -1.06 7.55
N LEU A 235 -11.63 -1.55 7.22
CA LEU A 235 -12.41 -1.04 6.09
C LEU A 235 -12.89 0.40 6.35
N LYS A 236 -13.35 0.68 7.57
CA LYS A 236 -13.72 2.04 7.98
C LYS A 236 -12.56 3.01 7.85
N ASP A 237 -11.37 2.65 8.35
CA ASP A 237 -10.20 3.52 8.28
C ASP A 237 -9.79 3.81 6.82
N LEU A 238 -9.82 2.80 5.95
CA LEU A 238 -9.53 2.96 4.52
C LEU A 238 -10.55 3.86 3.80
N ALA A 239 -11.84 3.71 4.14
CA ALA A 239 -12.92 4.42 3.48
C ALA A 239 -13.07 5.88 3.96
N THR A 240 -12.82 6.14 5.25
CA THR A 240 -13.18 7.41 5.88
C THR A 240 -12.02 8.16 6.53
N TRP A 241 -10.83 7.56 6.60
CA TRP A 241 -9.69 8.12 7.34
C TRP A 241 -10.04 8.45 8.81
N ASP A 242 -10.70 7.49 9.49
CA ASP A 242 -11.18 7.61 10.88
C ASP A 242 -10.04 7.75 11.90
N SER A 243 -8.98 6.97 11.74
CA SER A 243 -7.74 7.04 12.53
C SER A 243 -6.52 7.42 11.68
N PHE A 244 -6.63 7.20 10.37
CA PHE A 244 -5.58 7.31 9.36
C PHE A 244 -4.34 6.43 9.62
N TYR A 245 -4.42 5.49 10.57
CA TYR A 245 -3.31 4.63 10.94
C TYR A 245 -3.06 3.54 9.89
N LEU A 246 -4.10 2.79 9.52
CA LEU A 246 -4.04 1.72 8.52
C LEU A 246 -4.12 2.30 7.12
N ALA A 247 -4.98 3.30 6.92
CA ALA A 247 -5.08 4.02 5.64
C ALA A 247 -3.74 4.64 5.26
N GLY A 248 -3.12 5.40 6.17
CA GLY A 248 -1.79 5.94 5.97
C GLY A 248 -0.74 4.86 5.76
N ARG A 249 -0.83 3.70 6.43
CA ARG A 249 0.11 2.58 6.20
C ARG A 249 -0.03 1.98 4.80
N LEU A 250 -1.25 1.75 4.34
CA LEU A 250 -1.56 1.11 3.07
C LEU A 250 -1.43 2.06 1.87
N GLN A 251 -1.25 3.36 2.08
CA GLN A 251 -0.77 4.30 1.03
C GLN A 251 0.69 4.05 0.63
N LYS A 252 1.47 3.35 1.46
CA LYS A 252 2.86 2.99 1.14
C LYS A 252 2.91 1.52 0.71
N PRO A 253 3.85 1.12 -0.17
CA PRO A 253 3.98 -0.27 -0.58
C PRO A 253 4.00 -1.25 0.61
N VAL A 254 3.23 -2.33 0.45
CA VAL A 254 3.14 -3.48 1.37
C VAL A 254 3.15 -4.76 0.56
N LYS A 255 3.52 -5.88 1.19
CA LYS A 255 3.34 -7.21 0.59
C LYS A 255 2.02 -7.79 1.08
N VAL A 256 1.01 -7.85 0.21
CA VAL A 256 -0.23 -8.59 0.51
C VAL A 256 0.08 -10.08 0.55
N LEU A 257 -0.24 -10.74 1.65
CA LEU A 257 -0.02 -12.17 1.89
C LEU A 257 -1.32 -12.96 1.82
N LYS A 258 -2.44 -12.32 2.22
CA LYS A 258 -3.80 -12.84 2.08
C LYS A 258 -4.74 -11.69 1.74
N ASN A 259 -5.56 -11.87 0.72
CA ASN A 259 -6.38 -10.79 0.15
C ASN A 259 -7.86 -10.86 0.59
N ASP A 260 -8.51 -9.70 0.63
CA ASP A 260 -9.95 -9.50 0.77
C ASP A 260 -10.37 -8.43 -0.25
N LEU A 261 -11.38 -8.72 -1.07
CA LEU A 261 -11.80 -7.86 -2.18
C LEU A 261 -12.27 -6.47 -1.70
N ARG A 262 -12.82 -6.37 -0.49
CA ARG A 262 -13.26 -5.08 0.08
C ARG A 262 -12.06 -4.21 0.41
N VAL A 263 -11.02 -4.81 0.97
CA VAL A 263 -9.78 -4.10 1.29
C VAL A 263 -9.10 -3.65 0.00
N GLN A 264 -9.01 -4.53 -1.00
CA GLN A 264 -8.47 -4.18 -2.32
C GLN A 264 -9.21 -3.00 -2.96
N TYR A 265 -10.55 -3.00 -2.90
CA TYR A 265 -11.39 -1.90 -3.38
C TYR A 265 -11.13 -0.58 -2.66
N TRP A 266 -11.33 -0.56 -1.34
CA TRP A 266 -11.19 0.66 -0.56
C TRP A 266 -9.78 1.20 -0.53
N ASN A 267 -8.78 0.31 -0.56
CA ASN A 267 -7.41 0.75 -0.63
C ASN A 267 -7.10 1.43 -1.97
N GLN A 268 -7.71 1.03 -3.10
CA GLN A 268 -7.52 1.72 -4.37
C GLN A 268 -8.01 3.17 -4.31
N LEU A 269 -9.16 3.40 -3.67
CA LEU A 269 -9.68 4.76 -3.43
C LEU A 269 -8.79 5.55 -2.45
N ASN A 270 -8.29 4.89 -1.41
CA ASN A 270 -7.31 5.46 -0.48
C ASN A 270 -6.01 5.88 -1.19
N LEU A 271 -5.49 5.09 -2.14
CA LEU A 271 -4.34 5.46 -2.96
C LEU A 271 -4.63 6.69 -3.82
N LYS A 272 -5.79 6.71 -4.50
CA LYS A 272 -6.24 7.85 -5.33
C LYS A 272 -6.38 9.13 -4.51
N ALA A 273 -6.89 9.04 -3.29
CA ALA A 273 -7.00 10.18 -2.39
C ALA A 273 -5.63 10.72 -1.94
N ALA A 274 -4.71 9.84 -1.55
CA ALA A 274 -3.35 10.24 -1.20
C ALA A 274 -2.61 10.87 -2.39
N ALA A 275 -2.77 10.31 -3.60
CA ALA A 275 -2.20 10.85 -4.83
C ALA A 275 -2.79 12.22 -5.19
N THR A 276 -4.10 12.41 -5.01
CA THR A 276 -4.79 13.69 -5.23
C THR A 276 -4.18 14.79 -4.35
N ILE A 277 -4.05 14.54 -3.04
CA ILE A 277 -3.44 15.50 -2.10
C ILE A 277 -1.97 15.73 -2.44
N SER A 278 -1.21 14.66 -2.69
CA SER A 278 0.22 14.80 -2.97
C SER A 278 0.50 15.56 -4.27
N LYS A 279 -0.31 15.36 -5.31
CA LYS A 279 -0.28 16.16 -6.55
C LYS A 279 -0.48 17.64 -6.23
N HIS A 280 -1.52 17.97 -5.46
CA HIS A 280 -1.80 19.34 -5.06
C HIS A 280 -0.62 19.97 -4.29
N ILE A 281 -0.06 19.27 -3.30
CA ILE A 281 1.11 19.77 -2.53
C ILE A 281 2.34 19.96 -3.44
N THR A 282 2.62 19.00 -4.31
CA THR A 282 3.82 19.01 -5.14
C THR A 282 3.76 20.15 -6.15
N LEU A 283 2.62 20.32 -6.84
CA LEU A 283 2.45 21.39 -7.81
C LEU A 283 2.43 22.78 -7.16
N THR A 284 1.81 22.92 -5.98
CA THR A 284 1.78 24.20 -5.27
C THR A 284 3.15 24.61 -4.74
N LYS A 285 3.96 23.67 -4.26
CA LYS A 285 5.30 23.97 -3.71
C LYS A 285 6.39 24.15 -4.76
N ASN A 286 6.25 23.52 -5.93
CA ASN A 286 7.27 23.55 -6.99
C ASN A 286 6.84 24.40 -8.20
N ASN A 287 6.09 25.50 -7.99
CA ASN A 287 5.71 26.45 -9.05
C ASN A 287 5.06 25.78 -10.28
N GLY A 288 4.22 24.76 -10.05
CA GLY A 288 3.56 23.99 -11.12
C GLY A 288 4.40 22.88 -11.76
N VAL A 289 5.66 22.71 -11.36
CA VAL A 289 6.55 21.66 -11.86
C VAL A 289 6.35 20.36 -11.08
N PHE A 290 6.05 19.27 -11.78
CA PHE A 290 5.95 17.96 -11.15
C PHE A 290 7.33 17.36 -10.88
N ASP A 291 7.60 17.06 -9.61
CA ASP A 291 8.76 16.29 -9.16
C ASP A 291 8.27 14.98 -8.55
N GLU A 292 8.57 13.87 -9.20
CA GLU A 292 8.14 12.53 -8.80
C GLU A 292 8.64 12.16 -7.39
N PHE A 293 9.88 12.49 -7.07
CA PHE A 293 10.46 12.14 -5.78
C PHE A 293 9.77 12.94 -4.67
N LYS A 294 9.58 14.25 -4.88
CA LYS A 294 8.83 15.10 -3.94
C LYS A 294 7.37 14.68 -3.82
N PHE A 295 6.76 14.22 -4.90
CA PHE A 295 5.42 13.64 -4.86
C PHE A 295 5.36 12.43 -3.91
N TYR A 296 6.28 11.47 -4.01
CA TYR A 296 6.26 10.34 -3.08
C TYR A 296 6.67 10.71 -1.65
N GLU A 297 7.52 11.73 -1.45
CA GLU A 297 7.82 12.29 -0.13
C GLU A 297 6.59 12.93 0.51
N ASN A 298 5.88 13.79 -0.22
CA ASN A 298 4.64 14.44 0.24
C ASN A 298 3.56 13.39 0.57
N LEU A 299 3.41 12.38 -0.30
CA LEU A 299 2.47 11.27 -0.12
C LEU A 299 2.79 10.46 1.15
N THR A 300 4.06 10.08 1.32
CA THR A 300 4.54 9.36 2.50
C THR A 300 4.35 10.21 3.77
N GLY A 301 4.60 11.51 3.66
CA GLY A 301 4.51 12.50 4.73
C GLY A 301 3.09 12.68 5.30
N LEU A 302 2.03 12.40 4.53
CA LEU A 302 0.65 12.48 5.01
C LEU A 302 0.46 11.69 6.31
N SER A 303 1.00 10.46 6.35
CA SER A 303 0.90 9.56 7.52
C SER A 303 1.74 9.98 8.73
N TYR A 304 2.55 11.03 8.59
CA TYR A 304 3.37 11.61 9.66
C TYR A 304 2.85 12.99 10.10
N LEU A 305 1.84 13.56 9.43
CA LEU A 305 1.18 14.78 9.85
C LEU A 305 0.58 14.57 11.23
N GLY A 306 1.11 15.19 12.28
CA GLY A 306 0.60 15.00 13.64
C GLY A 306 1.12 13.77 14.39
N ASP A 307 1.96 12.90 13.80
CA ASP A 307 2.53 11.76 14.54
C ASP A 307 3.45 12.28 15.65
N ILE A 308 3.01 12.13 16.91
CA ILE A 308 3.74 12.62 18.08
C ILE A 308 5.14 12.02 18.16
N ARG A 309 5.33 10.75 17.77
CA ARG A 309 6.64 10.09 17.78
C ARG A 309 7.61 10.77 16.82
N TYR A 310 7.10 11.26 15.70
CA TYR A 310 7.88 12.03 14.73
C TYR A 310 8.15 13.45 15.25
N LYS A 311 7.12 14.12 15.81
CA LYS A 311 7.23 15.48 16.35
C LYS A 311 8.20 15.61 17.53
N ILE A 312 8.26 14.63 18.42
CA ILE A 312 9.18 14.62 19.58
C ILE A 312 10.58 14.11 19.25
N GLY A 313 10.88 13.86 17.96
CA GLY A 313 12.20 13.39 17.53
C GLY A 313 12.53 11.93 17.89
N ALA A 314 11.53 11.11 18.23
CA ALA A 314 11.72 9.68 18.48
C ALA A 314 11.88 8.85 17.19
N GLU A 315 11.77 9.50 16.02
CA GLU A 315 11.99 8.94 14.69
C GLU A 315 13.04 9.78 13.93
N ASN A 316 13.73 9.16 12.97
CA ASN A 316 14.77 9.84 12.18
C ASN A 316 14.14 10.98 11.32
N PRO A 317 14.69 12.21 11.30
CA PRO A 317 14.14 13.31 10.52
C PRO A 317 14.16 13.07 9.00
N LYS A 318 15.06 12.21 8.51
CA LYS A 318 15.12 11.77 7.10
C LYS A 318 14.31 10.49 6.86
N LYS A 319 13.44 10.06 7.79
CA LYS A 319 12.69 8.80 7.67
C LYS A 319 11.86 8.73 6.40
N ILE A 320 11.15 9.81 6.06
CA ILE A 320 10.31 9.91 4.86
C ILE A 320 11.17 9.73 3.60
N GLN A 321 12.22 10.55 3.44
CA GLN A 321 13.16 10.48 2.32
C GLN A 321 13.80 9.09 2.17
N ASN A 322 14.18 8.47 3.30
CA ASN A 322 14.78 7.14 3.31
C ASN A 322 13.79 6.03 2.91
N ILE A 323 12.51 6.17 3.23
CA ILE A 323 11.46 5.23 2.80
C ILE A 323 11.29 5.31 1.28
N VAL A 324 11.15 6.52 0.75
CA VAL A 324 10.90 6.76 -0.68
C VAL A 324 12.09 6.34 -1.53
N SER A 325 13.29 6.84 -1.21
CA SER A 325 14.51 6.55 -1.99
C SER A 325 14.80 5.06 -2.17
N LYS A 326 14.47 4.23 -1.18
CA LYS A 326 14.70 2.78 -1.27
C LYS A 326 13.57 1.98 -1.87
N ASN A 327 12.37 2.55 -1.92
CA ASN A 327 11.19 1.87 -2.41
C ASN A 327 10.63 2.54 -3.67
N LEU A 328 11.40 3.40 -4.34
CA LEU A 328 10.90 4.22 -5.44
C LEU A 328 10.26 3.37 -6.53
N GLU A 329 10.89 2.26 -6.92
CA GLU A 329 10.32 1.32 -7.91
C GLU A 329 9.02 0.66 -7.42
N ASN A 330 8.95 0.34 -6.13
CA ASN A 330 7.71 -0.19 -5.54
C ASN A 330 6.62 0.88 -5.51
N PHE A 331 6.95 2.14 -5.22
CA PHE A 331 6.00 3.25 -5.32
C PHE A 331 5.52 3.44 -6.76
N ARG A 332 6.43 3.44 -7.74
CA ARG A 332 6.09 3.50 -9.18
C ARG A 332 5.14 2.39 -9.57
N TYR A 333 5.42 1.14 -9.20
CA TYR A 333 4.53 0.01 -9.44
C TYR A 333 3.17 0.20 -8.76
N TYR A 334 3.18 0.53 -7.47
CA TYR A 334 2.00 0.64 -6.61
C TYR A 334 1.07 1.78 -7.04
N TYR A 335 1.61 2.85 -7.60
CA TYR A 335 0.85 4.02 -8.04
C TYR A 335 0.62 4.12 -9.55
N LYS A 336 1.23 3.27 -10.39
CA LYS A 336 1.14 3.35 -11.85
C LYS A 336 -0.27 3.60 -12.40
N PRO A 337 -1.30 2.78 -12.10
CA PRO A 337 -2.65 3.06 -12.60
C PRO A 337 -3.31 4.28 -11.92
N VAL A 338 -2.95 4.57 -10.67
CA VAL A 338 -3.51 5.70 -9.92
C VAL A 338 -3.00 7.04 -10.48
N LEU A 339 -1.73 7.11 -10.85
CA LEU A 339 -1.16 8.31 -11.47
C LEU A 339 -1.80 8.58 -12.82
N LYS A 340 -2.07 7.52 -13.60
CA LYS A 340 -2.83 7.65 -14.84
C LYS A 340 -4.17 8.34 -14.59
N ASP A 341 -4.93 7.89 -13.61
CA ASP A 341 -6.24 8.47 -13.28
C ASP A 341 -6.15 9.92 -12.76
N VAL A 342 -5.19 10.20 -11.88
CA VAL A 342 -5.06 11.51 -11.20
C VAL A 342 -4.43 12.58 -12.09
N PHE A 343 -3.51 12.21 -12.99
CA PHE A 343 -2.80 13.14 -13.86
C PHE A 343 -3.41 13.23 -15.27
N GLU A 344 -3.78 12.11 -15.89
CA GLU A 344 -4.31 12.11 -17.26
C GLU A 344 -5.84 12.30 -17.25
N ASN A 345 -6.56 11.51 -16.45
CA ASN A 345 -8.03 11.54 -16.44
C ASN A 345 -8.62 12.60 -15.50
N THR A 346 -7.77 13.44 -14.88
CA THR A 346 -8.11 14.49 -13.89
C THR A 346 -9.09 14.05 -12.79
N SER A 347 -9.16 12.74 -12.55
CA SER A 347 -10.17 12.12 -11.71
C SER A 347 -9.66 12.12 -10.28
N THR A 348 -10.33 12.89 -9.42
CA THR A 348 -9.91 13.12 -8.03
C THR A 348 -10.91 12.52 -7.06
N HIS A 349 -10.39 11.93 -5.99
CA HIS A 349 -11.20 11.35 -4.93
C HIS A 349 -10.67 11.81 -3.58
N LEU A 350 -11.56 12.13 -2.65
CA LEU A 350 -11.25 12.35 -1.24
C LEU A 350 -12.37 11.73 -0.40
N PRO A 351 -12.06 11.16 0.77
CA PRO A 351 -13.09 10.68 1.70
C PRO A 351 -14.05 11.80 2.10
N LYS A 352 -15.27 11.41 2.48
CA LYS A 352 -16.32 12.36 2.85
C LYS A 352 -15.83 13.33 3.93
N GLY A 353 -16.01 14.63 3.68
CA GLY A 353 -15.60 15.70 4.58
C GLY A 353 -14.16 16.17 4.41
N TYR A 354 -13.32 15.48 3.63
CA TYR A 354 -11.98 15.96 3.30
C TYR A 354 -12.00 16.80 2.01
N THR A 355 -11.27 17.92 2.04
CA THR A 355 -11.04 18.80 0.89
C THR A 355 -9.55 19.16 0.81
N LEU A 356 -9.12 19.77 -0.30
CA LEU A 356 -7.72 20.21 -0.46
C LEU A 356 -7.35 21.34 0.51
N GLU A 357 -8.33 22.05 1.05
CA GLU A 357 -8.14 23.15 1.99
C GLU A 357 -8.08 22.66 3.44
N ASN A 358 -8.80 21.58 3.79
CA ASN A 358 -8.94 21.14 5.18
C ASN A 358 -8.18 19.86 5.54
N TYR A 359 -7.61 19.14 4.55
CA TYR A 359 -7.02 17.81 4.80
C TYR A 359 -5.91 17.87 5.84
N ALA A 360 -5.05 18.88 5.81
CA ALA A 360 -3.87 18.96 6.67
C ALA A 360 -4.27 19.04 8.14
N GLN A 361 -5.20 19.96 8.48
CA GLN A 361 -5.69 20.15 9.84
C GLN A 361 -6.45 18.91 10.35
N LYS A 362 -7.26 18.28 9.49
CA LYS A 362 -8.03 17.09 9.86
C LYS A 362 -7.14 15.87 10.08
N LEU A 363 -6.17 15.64 9.19
CA LEU A 363 -5.20 14.56 9.34
C LEU A 363 -4.34 14.77 10.58
N GLU A 364 -3.85 15.99 10.81
CA GLU A 364 -3.00 16.28 11.97
C GLU A 364 -3.71 16.00 13.30
N SER A 365 -4.95 16.46 13.46
CA SER A 365 -5.73 16.21 14.69
C SER A 365 -6.05 14.73 14.86
N THR A 366 -6.47 14.06 13.79
CA THR A 366 -6.81 12.63 13.79
C THR A 366 -5.60 11.77 14.15
N ILE A 367 -4.45 12.01 13.51
CA ILE A 367 -3.23 11.23 13.71
C ILE A 367 -2.62 11.51 15.09
N ALA A 368 -2.67 12.76 15.59
CA ALA A 368 -2.12 13.09 16.90
C ALA A 368 -2.79 12.31 18.04
N ILE A 369 -4.13 12.30 18.06
CA ILE A 369 -4.91 11.57 19.09
C ILE A 369 -4.63 10.07 19.01
N ASN A 370 -4.67 9.50 17.81
CA ASN A 370 -4.49 8.06 17.62
C ASN A 370 -3.04 7.60 17.86
N SER A 371 -2.04 8.39 17.45
CA SER A 371 -0.63 8.10 17.71
C SER A 371 -0.29 8.14 19.20
N LEU A 372 -0.89 9.09 19.96
CA LEU A 372 -0.75 9.15 21.41
C LEU A 372 -1.30 7.88 22.07
N GLN A 373 -2.55 7.55 21.78
CA GLN A 373 -3.23 6.39 22.34
C GLN A 373 -2.49 5.10 22.00
N GLN A 374 -2.00 4.96 20.75
CA GLN A 374 -1.24 3.79 20.33
C GLN A 374 0.14 3.71 21.00
N THR A 375 0.79 4.84 21.25
CA THR A 375 2.07 4.89 21.97
C THR A 375 1.90 4.43 23.42
N LEU A 376 0.89 4.95 24.12
CA LEU A 376 0.54 4.53 25.49
C LEU A 376 0.19 3.04 25.54
N LYS A 377 -0.66 2.57 24.62
CA LYS A 377 -1.03 1.16 24.49
C LYS A 377 0.17 0.25 24.22
N GLY A 378 1.15 0.72 23.44
CA GLY A 378 2.38 0.01 23.15
C GLY A 378 3.14 -0.40 24.42
N ILE A 379 3.14 0.46 25.44
CA ILE A 379 3.81 0.20 26.73
C ILE A 379 3.19 -1.01 27.44
N PHE A 380 1.86 -1.09 27.45
CA PHE A 380 1.13 -2.19 28.10
C PHE A 380 1.21 -3.50 27.30
N THR A 381 1.13 -3.43 25.97
CA THR A 381 1.17 -4.62 25.10
C THR A 381 2.54 -5.28 25.06
N ALA A 382 3.63 -4.50 25.01
CA ALA A 382 4.97 -5.07 25.12
C ALA A 382 5.29 -5.52 26.56
N GLY A 383 4.69 -4.88 27.57
CA GLY A 383 5.07 -5.00 28.98
C GLY A 383 6.21 -4.03 29.32
N ILE A 384 6.27 -3.57 30.57
CA ILE A 384 7.18 -2.49 31.02
C ILE A 384 8.65 -2.82 30.69
N ALA A 385 9.11 -4.03 31.04
CA ALA A 385 10.49 -4.46 30.80
C ALA A 385 10.87 -4.51 29.30
N LYS A 386 10.01 -5.07 28.45
CA LYS A 386 10.28 -5.14 26.99
C LYS A 386 10.16 -3.77 26.32
N SER A 387 9.30 -2.89 26.83
CA SER A 387 9.17 -1.50 26.37
C SER A 387 10.46 -0.71 26.62
N LEU A 388 11.06 -0.87 27.82
CA LEU A 388 12.35 -0.27 28.15
C LEU A 388 13.47 -0.83 27.27
N LYS A 389 13.50 -2.16 27.04
CA LYS A 389 14.45 -2.79 26.10
C LYS A 389 14.31 -2.22 24.68
N TYR A 390 13.08 -2.00 24.21
CA TYR A 390 12.82 -1.44 22.88
C TYR A 390 13.28 0.01 22.74
N ALA A 391 12.96 0.87 23.73
CA ALA A 391 13.41 2.24 23.77
C ALA A 391 14.96 2.31 23.76
N TRP A 392 15.60 1.42 24.52
CA TRP A 392 17.06 1.29 24.56
C TRP A 392 17.65 0.84 23.22
N LEU A 393 17.10 -0.20 22.57
CA LEU A 393 17.55 -0.65 21.24
C LEU A 393 17.39 0.43 20.17
N LYS A 394 16.30 1.21 20.19
CA LYS A 394 16.12 2.37 19.30
C LYS A 394 17.17 3.44 19.56
N LYS A 395 17.44 3.77 20.83
CA LYS A 395 18.47 4.75 21.21
C LYS A 395 19.87 4.29 20.76
N MET A 396 20.22 3.03 20.97
CA MET A 396 21.48 2.44 20.51
C MET A 396 21.63 2.49 18.98
N LYS A 397 20.56 2.18 18.23
CA LYS A 397 20.55 2.28 16.76
C LYS A 397 20.66 3.73 16.27
N ALA A 398 20.11 4.69 16.99
CA ALA A 398 20.26 6.11 16.67
C ALA A 398 21.71 6.59 16.89
N MET A 399 22.35 6.14 17.97
CA MET A 399 23.75 6.48 18.29
C MET A 399 24.76 5.86 17.32
N LYS A 400 24.51 4.65 16.81
CA LYS A 400 25.36 4.01 15.77
C LYS A 400 25.27 4.64 14.36
N LYS A 401 24.37 5.60 14.16
CA LYS A 401 24.10 6.24 12.86
C LYS A 401 24.59 7.69 12.76
N GLN A 402 25.15 8.23 13.85
CA GLN A 402 26.06 9.37 13.84
C GLN A 402 27.46 8.85 13.56
#